data_AF-A0A1A9ZGS8-F1
#
_entry.id   AF-A0A1A9ZGS8-F1
#
_cell.length_a   1.000
_cell.length_b   1.000
_cell.length_c   1.000
_cell.angle_alpha   90.00
_cell.angle_beta   90.00
_cell.angle_gamma   90.00
#
_symmetry.space_group_name_H-M   'P 1'
#
loop_
_entity.id
_entity.type
_entity.pdbx_description
1 polymer ?
#
loop_
_entity_poly.entity_id
_entity_poly.type
_entity_poly.pdbx_seq_one_letter_code
_entity_poly.pdbx_strand_id
1 'polypeptide(L)'
;MIRVQKRIAIGLEVLQFFTTRAWDFKSNNFRELQKSLDSEDQKIFRINIDDADDEQYLLSGILGGRQYVMKEPLCTLPRARTQLKFMFALDRLCKTLIFAWFLYWVSLKSGILSFLKDIFEY
;
A
#
# COMPACT_ATOMS: atom_id res chain seq x y z
N MET A 1 -21.65 -1.31 9.13
CA MET A 1 -20.23 -1.03 8.80
C MET A 1 -19.31 -0.83 10.02
N ILE A 2 -19.76 -0.16 11.10
CA ILE A 2 -18.90 0.14 12.28
C ILE A 2 -18.27 -1.12 12.92
N ARG A 3 -18.99 -2.24 13.01
CA ARG A 3 -18.45 -3.49 13.58
C ARG A 3 -17.26 -4.05 12.79
N VAL A 4 -17.30 -3.97 11.46
CA VAL A 4 -16.22 -4.46 10.58
C VAL A 4 -15.01 -3.54 10.70
N GLN A 5 -15.22 -2.22 10.64
CA GLN A 5 -14.17 -1.22 10.83
C GLN A 5 -13.48 -1.38 12.20
N LYS A 6 -14.24 -1.65 13.27
CA LYS A 6 -13.68 -1.91 14.60
C LYS A 6 -12.80 -3.16 14.64
N ARG A 7 -13.18 -4.24 13.95
CA ARG A 7 -12.35 -5.46 13.85
C ARG A 7 -11.06 -5.21 13.07
N ILE A 8 -11.14 -4.46 11.96
CA ILE A 8 -9.96 -4.07 11.18
C ILE A 8 -9.01 -3.22 12.03
N ALA A 9 -9.54 -2.24 12.76
CA ALA A 9 -8.75 -1.37 13.63
C ALA A 9 -8.00 -2.16 14.72
N ILE A 10 -8.69 -3.07 15.43
CA ILE A 10 -8.06 -3.93 16.44
C ILE A 10 -6.97 -4.81 15.81
N GLY A 11 -7.21 -5.38 14.63
CA GLY A 11 -6.20 -6.17 13.93
C GLY A 11 -4.96 -5.36 13.57
N LEU A 12 -5.14 -4.14 13.06
CA LEU A 12 -4.04 -3.23 12.74
C LEU A 12 -3.24 -2.83 13.97
N GLU A 13 -3.90 -2.56 15.10
CA GLU A 13 -3.24 -2.22 16.37
C GLU A 13 -2.30 -3.35 16.83
N VAL A 14 -2.75 -4.61 16.76
CA VAL A 14 -1.92 -5.77 17.11
C VAL A 14 -0.76 -5.96 16.13
N LEU A 15 -1.03 -5.83 14.83
CA LEU A 15 -0.01 -6.02 13.78
C LEU A 15 1.05 -4.92 13.77
N GLN A 16 0.70 -3.69 14.18
CA GLN A 16 1.57 -2.52 14.11
C GLN A 16 2.92 -2.76 14.79
N PHE A 17 2.94 -3.45 15.94
CA PHE A 17 4.17 -3.76 16.65
C PHE A 17 5.14 -4.58 15.80
N PHE A 18 4.63 -5.52 15.02
CA PHE A 18 5.43 -6.43 14.20
C PHE A 18 5.85 -5.81 12.87
N THR A 19 4.99 -4.98 12.26
CA THR A 19 5.21 -4.47 10.89
C THR A 19 5.95 -3.14 10.81
N THR A 20 5.95 -2.33 11.88
CA THR A 20 6.55 -0.97 11.83
C THR A 20 7.92 -0.86 12.49
N ARG A 21 8.36 -1.91 13.19
CA ARG A 21 9.67 -1.94 13.86
C ARG A 21 10.67 -2.70 13.01
N ALA A 22 11.89 -2.18 12.93
CA ALA A 22 13.01 -2.93 12.38
C ALA A 22 13.38 -4.05 13.36
N TRP A 23 13.41 -5.27 12.86
CA TRP A 23 13.82 -6.43 13.63
C TRP A 23 15.25 -6.79 13.26
N ASP A 24 16.18 -6.57 14.20
CA ASP A 24 17.55 -7.05 14.09
C ASP A 24 17.67 -8.40 14.81
N PHE A 25 17.57 -9.48 14.05
CA PHE A 25 17.78 -10.82 14.55
C PHE A 25 19.27 -11.17 14.41
N LYS A 26 20.00 -11.13 15.54
CA LYS A 26 21.41 -11.53 15.57
C LYS A 26 21.55 -13.04 15.38
N SER A 27 21.90 -13.45 14.17
CA SER A 27 22.02 -14.87 13.78
C SER A 27 23.44 -15.23 13.29
N ASN A 28 24.47 -14.79 14.03
CA ASN A 28 25.87 -14.98 13.66
C ASN A 28 26.23 -16.47 13.45
N ASN A 29 25.84 -17.33 14.38
CA ASN A 29 26.11 -18.77 14.29
C ASN A 29 25.46 -19.42 13.06
N PHE A 30 24.26 -18.96 12.67
CA PHE A 30 23.57 -19.48 11.49
C PHE A 30 24.26 -19.06 10.19
N ARG A 31 24.79 -17.83 10.15
CA ARG A 31 25.58 -17.33 9.03
C ARG A 31 26.94 -18.04 8.94
N GLU A 32 27.54 -18.40 10.07
CA GLU A 32 28.78 -19.19 10.10
C GLU A 32 28.57 -20.64 9.65
N LEU A 33 27.43 -21.25 10.00
CA LEU A 33 27.08 -22.61 9.58
C LEU A 33 27.16 -22.77 8.05
N GLN A 34 26.72 -21.77 7.29
CA GLN A 34 26.80 -21.82 5.83
C GLN A 34 28.24 -22.03 5.32
N LYS A 35 29.24 -21.42 5.97
CA LYS A 35 30.66 -21.57 5.59
C LYS A 35 31.21 -22.96 5.90
N SER A 36 30.57 -23.69 6.80
CA SER A 36 30.97 -25.04 7.19
C SER A 36 30.37 -26.14 6.30
N LEU A 37 29.36 -25.82 5.49
CA LEU A 37 28.73 -26.75 4.56
C LEU A 37 29.57 -26.91 3.29
N ASP A 38 29.60 -28.13 2.76
CA ASP A 38 30.21 -28.41 1.46
C ASP A 38 29.37 -27.83 0.30
N SER A 39 29.98 -27.68 -0.86
CA SER A 39 29.38 -27.05 -2.04
C SER A 39 28.10 -27.73 -2.53
N GLU A 40 27.97 -29.05 -2.36
CA GLU A 40 26.74 -29.79 -2.69
C GLU A 40 25.64 -29.54 -1.65
N ASP A 41 25.98 -29.57 -0.36
CA ASP A 41 25.02 -29.28 0.72
C ASP A 41 24.53 -27.83 0.69
N GLN A 42 25.37 -26.88 0.30
CA GLN A 42 24.95 -25.48 0.12
C GLN A 42 23.92 -25.32 -1.02
N LYS A 43 23.95 -26.17 -2.04
CA LYS A 43 22.94 -26.16 -3.12
C LYS A 43 21.62 -26.76 -2.65
N ILE A 44 21.68 -27.84 -1.85
CA ILE A 44 20.49 -28.51 -1.30
C ILE A 44 19.83 -27.63 -0.23
N PHE A 45 20.65 -27.05 0.66
CA PHE A 45 20.24 -26.20 1.77
C PHE A 45 20.65 -24.76 1.50
N ARG A 46 19.84 -24.05 0.70
CA ARG A 46 20.03 -22.62 0.44
C ARG A 46 19.78 -21.80 1.69
N ILE A 47 20.87 -21.48 2.39
CA ILE A 47 20.87 -20.59 3.56
C ILE A 47 21.04 -19.12 3.14
N ASN A 48 21.77 -18.86 2.05
CA ASN A 48 21.87 -17.50 1.52
C ASN A 48 20.53 -17.07 0.94
N ILE A 49 20.11 -15.86 1.28
CA ILE A 49 18.90 -15.22 0.75
C ILE A 49 19.31 -13.96 -0.04
N ASP A 50 20.58 -13.55 0.02
CA ASP A 50 21.08 -12.33 -0.64
C ASP A 50 20.95 -12.39 -2.18
N ASP A 51 20.81 -13.60 -2.76
CA ASP A 51 20.61 -13.85 -4.19
C ASP A 51 19.13 -14.04 -4.59
N ALA A 52 18.19 -13.91 -3.64
CA ALA A 52 16.76 -14.05 -3.91
C ALA A 52 16.18 -12.82 -4.61
N ASP A 53 15.30 -13.05 -5.59
CA ASP A 53 14.49 -11.98 -6.20
C ASP A 53 13.31 -11.65 -5.28
N ASP A 54 13.50 -10.61 -4.47
CA ASP A 54 12.49 -10.10 -3.53
C ASP A 54 11.17 -9.73 -4.25
N GLU A 55 11.25 -9.17 -5.46
CA GLU A 55 10.07 -8.73 -6.21
C GLU A 55 9.26 -9.95 -6.67
N GLN A 56 9.92 -10.97 -7.22
CA GLN A 56 9.27 -12.20 -7.63
C GLN A 56 8.67 -12.97 -6.44
N TYR A 57 9.36 -12.99 -5.31
CA TYR A 57 8.86 -13.59 -4.07
C TYR A 57 7.58 -12.90 -3.59
N LEU A 58 7.61 -11.56 -3.49
CA LEU A 58 6.45 -10.75 -3.11
C LEU A 58 5.28 -10.94 -4.07
N LEU A 59 5.54 -10.92 -5.38
CA LEU A 59 4.52 -11.13 -6.41
C LEU A 59 3.84 -12.49 -6.26
N SER A 60 4.63 -13.54 -6.06
CA SER A 60 4.12 -14.90 -5.85
C SER A 60 3.27 -15.00 -4.59
N GLY A 61 3.70 -14.35 -3.50
CA GLY A 61 2.95 -14.28 -2.25
C GLY A 61 1.61 -13.55 -2.41
N ILE A 62 1.58 -12.41 -3.11
CA ILE A 62 0.35 -11.64 -3.35
C ILE A 62 -0.64 -12.44 -4.22
N LEU A 63 -0.15 -13.10 -5.29
CA LEU A 63 -1.00 -13.94 -6.14
C LEU A 63 -1.53 -15.17 -5.38
N GLY A 64 -0.68 -15.81 -4.57
CA GLY A 64 -1.08 -16.92 -3.70
C GLY A 64 -2.12 -16.50 -2.67
N GLY A 65 -1.94 -15.36 -2.00
CA GLY A 65 -2.91 -14.82 -1.06
C GLY A 65 -4.27 -14.56 -1.72
N ARG A 66 -4.27 -14.02 -2.94
CA ARG A 66 -5.50 -13.84 -3.73
C ARG A 66 -6.20 -15.16 -4.03
N GLN A 67 -5.46 -16.14 -4.52
CA GLN A 67 -6.03 -17.41 -4.96
C GLN A 67 -6.48 -18.29 -3.78
N TYR A 68 -5.70 -18.38 -2.71
CA TYR A 68 -5.92 -19.34 -1.63
C TYR A 68 -6.63 -18.75 -0.41
N VAL A 69 -6.26 -17.53 0.01
CA VAL A 69 -6.85 -16.89 1.20
C VAL A 69 -8.17 -16.22 0.83
N MET A 70 -8.16 -15.41 -0.23
CA MET A 70 -9.36 -14.69 -0.69
C MET A 70 -10.26 -15.53 -1.60
N LYS A 71 -9.77 -16.68 -2.09
CA LYS A 71 -10.50 -17.58 -2.99
C LYS A 71 -10.93 -16.90 -4.29
N GLU A 72 -10.15 -15.95 -4.80
CA GLU A 72 -10.44 -15.22 -6.03
C GLU A 72 -9.57 -15.72 -7.19
N PRO A 73 -10.16 -16.10 -8.35
CA PRO A 73 -9.38 -16.59 -9.48
C PRO A 73 -8.54 -15.50 -10.14
N LEU A 74 -7.33 -15.83 -10.58
CA LEU A 74 -6.37 -14.88 -11.16
C LEU A 74 -6.89 -14.22 -12.45
N CYS A 75 -7.77 -14.88 -13.19
CA CYS A 75 -8.41 -14.31 -14.41
C CYS A 75 -9.17 -13.00 -14.15
N THR A 76 -9.55 -12.71 -12.89
CA THR A 76 -10.27 -11.48 -12.52
C THR A 76 -9.37 -10.26 -12.28
N LEU A 77 -8.05 -10.44 -12.25
CA LEU A 77 -7.06 -9.37 -12.08
C LEU A 77 -7.26 -8.16 -13.01
N PRO A 78 -7.42 -8.31 -14.35
CA PRO A 78 -7.59 -7.16 -15.23
C PRO A 78 -8.84 -6.35 -14.88
N ARG A 79 -9.95 -7.02 -14.53
CA ARG A 79 -11.18 -6.36 -14.09
C ARG A 79 -10.97 -5.57 -12.80
N ALA A 80 -10.31 -6.17 -11.80
CA ALA A 80 -10.01 -5.51 -10.53
C ALA A 80 -9.13 -4.25 -10.73
N ARG A 81 -8.13 -4.33 -11.63
CA ARG A 81 -7.29 -3.17 -12.00
C ARG A 81 -8.09 -2.05 -12.64
N THR A 82 -9.02 -2.36 -13.54
CA THR A 82 -9.90 -1.35 -14.16
C THR A 82 -10.80 -0.70 -13.13
N GLN A 83 -11.38 -1.48 -12.23
CA GLN A 83 -12.23 -0.96 -11.15
C GLN A 83 -11.43 -0.03 -10.22
N LEU A 84 -10.19 -0.37 -9.88
CA LEU A 84 -9.31 0.48 -9.08
C LEU A 84 -9.03 1.82 -9.77
N LYS A 85 -8.71 1.81 -11.08
CA LYS A 85 -8.49 3.03 -11.87
C LYS A 85 -9.73 3.92 -11.90
N PHE A 86 -10.90 3.32 -12.07
CA PHE A 86 -12.17 4.04 -12.05
C PHE A 86 -12.43 4.69 -10.68
N MET A 87 -12.29 3.94 -9.59
CA MET A 87 -12.43 4.44 -8.22
C MET A 87 -11.45 5.58 -7.93
N PHE A 88 -10.20 5.48 -8.41
CA PHE A 88 -9.20 6.52 -8.27
C PHE A 88 -9.58 7.80 -9.03
N ALA A 89 -10.06 7.69 -10.26
CA ALA A 89 -10.51 8.84 -11.04
C ALA A 89 -11.71 9.53 -10.36
N LEU A 90 -12.68 8.74 -9.88
CA LEU A 90 -13.84 9.24 -9.14
C LEU A 90 -13.41 9.98 -7.86
N ASP A 91 -12.53 9.38 -7.06
CA ASP A 91 -12.01 10.01 -5.84
C ASP A 91 -11.31 11.35 -6.13
N ARG A 92 -10.47 11.39 -7.18
CA ARG A 92 -9.80 12.63 -7.60
C ARG A 92 -10.80 13.70 -8.01
N LEU A 93 -11.81 13.36 -8.82
CA LEU A 93 -12.85 14.29 -9.27
C LEU A 93 -13.67 14.83 -8.09
N CYS A 94 -14.13 13.95 -7.20
CA CYS A 94 -14.88 14.36 -6.01
C CYS A 94 -14.08 15.33 -5.14
N LYS A 95 -12.81 15.02 -4.86
CA LYS A 95 -11.94 15.91 -4.08
C LYS A 95 -11.74 17.26 -4.75
N THR A 96 -11.51 17.29 -6.07
CA THR A 96 -11.36 18.56 -6.80
C THR A 96 -12.63 19.39 -6.77
N LEU A 97 -13.80 18.77 -6.91
CA LEU A 97 -15.09 19.48 -6.87
C LEU A 97 -15.39 20.02 -5.47
N ILE A 98 -15.18 19.21 -4.43
CA ILE A 98 -15.38 19.65 -3.04
C ILE A 98 -14.43 20.80 -2.71
N PHE A 99 -13.17 20.71 -3.11
CA PHE A 99 -12.20 21.77 -2.88
C PHE A 99 -12.53 23.06 -3.64
N ALA A 100 -12.93 22.94 -4.92
CA ALA A 100 -13.35 24.09 -5.72
C ALA A 100 -14.62 24.75 -5.14
N TRP A 101 -15.60 23.95 -4.72
CA TRP A 101 -16.81 24.45 -4.08
C TRP A 101 -16.50 25.16 -2.75
N PHE A 102 -15.60 24.59 -1.94
CA PHE A 102 -15.15 25.19 -0.69
C PHE A 102 -14.44 26.53 -0.95
N LEU A 103 -13.53 26.59 -1.92
CA LEU A 103 -12.86 27.83 -2.31
C LEU A 103 -13.85 28.89 -2.80
N TYR A 104 -14.79 28.52 -3.67
CA TYR A 104 -15.83 29.42 -4.16
C TYR A 104 -16.67 30.00 -3.02
N TRP A 105 -17.10 29.14 -2.09
CA TRP A 105 -17.87 29.56 -0.91
C TRP A 105 -17.09 30.54 -0.02
N VAL A 106 -15.79 30.29 0.20
CA VAL A 106 -14.91 31.21 0.93
C VAL A 106 -14.75 32.55 0.18
N SER A 107 -14.51 32.54 -1.13
CA SER A 107 -14.35 33.75 -1.94
C SER A 107 -15.59 34.64 -1.94
N LEU A 108 -16.79 34.02 -1.94
CA LEU A 108 -18.06 34.75 -1.80
C LEU A 108 -18.19 35.40 -0.42
N LYS A 109 -17.81 34.68 0.65
CA LYS A 109 -17.97 35.17 2.03
C LYS A 109 -16.95 36.24 2.40
N SER A 110 -15.75 36.17 1.85
CA SER A 110 -14.65 37.13 2.10
C SER A 110 -14.73 38.39 1.24
N GLY A 111 -15.68 38.52 0.31
CA GLY A 111 -15.78 39.68 -0.59
C GLY A 111 -14.59 39.84 -1.55
N ILE A 112 -13.76 38.81 -1.71
CA ILE A 112 -12.57 38.84 -2.58
C ILE A 112 -12.94 39.04 -4.05
N LEU A 113 -14.10 38.53 -4.46
CA LEU A 113 -14.62 38.71 -5.82
C LEU A 113 -14.99 40.16 -6.15
N SER A 114 -15.44 40.95 -5.17
CA SER A 114 -15.67 42.39 -5.40
C SER A 114 -14.34 43.15 -5.45
N PHE A 115 -13.40 42.85 -4.54
CA PHE A 115 -12.06 43.44 -4.56
C PHE A 115 -11.30 43.18 -5.88
N LEU A 116 -11.39 41.98 -6.45
CA LEU A 116 -10.73 41.66 -7.72
C LEU A 116 -11.43 42.30 -8.94
N LYS A 117 -12.74 42.51 -8.89
CA LYS A 117 -13.46 43.26 -9.93
C LYS A 117 -13.05 44.73 -9.93
N ASP A 118 -12.98 45.34 -8.75
CA ASP A 118 -12.59 46.75 -8.61
C ASP A 118 -11.13 47.01 -9.07
N ILE A 119 -10.24 46.01 -8.97
CA ILE A 119 -8.84 46.09 -9.45
C ILE A 119 -8.73 45.92 -10.97
N PHE A 120 -9.65 45.21 -11.62
CA PHE A 120 -9.57 44.88 -13.05
C PHE A 120 -10.39 45.85 -13.93
N GLU A 121 -11.31 46.63 -13.35
CA GLU A 121 -12.08 47.69 -14.03
C GLU A 121 -11.41 49.09 -13.98
N TYR A 122 -10.17 49.20 -13.48
CA TYR A 122 -9.34 50.41 -13.50
C TYR A 122 -8.11 50.23 -14.41
#